data_AF-A0A9P4PQL3-F1
#
_entry.id   AF-A0A9P4PQL3-F1
#
_cell.length_a   1.000
_cell.length_b   1.000
_cell.length_c   1.000
_cell.angle_alpha   90.00
_cell.angle_beta   90.00
_cell.angle_gamma   90.00
#
_symmetry.space_group_name_H-M   'P 1'
#
loop_
_entity.id
_entity.type
_entity.pdbx_description
1 polymer ?
#
loop_
_entity_poly.entity_id
_entity_poly.type
_entity_poly.pdbx_seq_one_letter_code
_entity_poly.pdbx_strand_id
1 'polypeptide(L)'
;MKLGFALGLVGLVKSACLSTGNQDTVNQLLQQGGADTVVSLCPGATVSITDSIVFTAPGQEVSTQGYPTDNTRASIIILPGSAVSAAIRGNWQDHVKVLNIQIDGNRPNAGLYTGPGADALLELGGGTTGQTVSHVVAKNTRSWSCMHFIGSGQDDNPCRNANITFNTIGPCGDEGHDADGNALWADGMSIECVTSTVTDNTITGPTDGGIVIFGAPGSHFLRNTITSSSTALGFGAINMVDPSYDGNYSNVVVADNIITGVAPGLFNLGIGIGSQVWSNPHAEPNFGPATVTNNVFRGAIGFSIVVNGWAGGLTATGNDVSGVHAPSADTADASRCGAQQQASFDASQQLIVYAPGVAGPSNIQSEFVRIPNNGSNWLCLTHPLPTQQSYAPQTLFVTAQQSTVVDLRGFHVQFQGDGNLVGYDTTGGVWTPRWATSTSSAACGEDGASCLLAWGGDGNFVLYDADGPFYDSGTSGRGVELTFFNVAPWVTVTDAGGEVIWSIE
;
A
#
# COMPACT_ATOMS: atom_id res chain seq x y z
N MET A 1 -46.26 -39.58 -54.35
CA MET A 1 -46.02 -39.14 -52.96
C MET A 1 -44.55 -39.42 -52.64
N LYS A 2 -43.67 -38.44 -52.81
CA LYS A 2 -42.25 -38.52 -52.42
C LYS A 2 -42.07 -37.49 -51.31
N LEU A 3 -41.97 -37.96 -50.07
CA LEU A 3 -41.60 -37.12 -48.92
C LEU A 3 -40.07 -37.01 -48.90
N GLY A 4 -39.56 -35.81 -49.17
CA GLY A 4 -38.16 -35.47 -48.93
C GLY A 4 -37.98 -35.11 -47.45
N PHE A 5 -37.06 -35.82 -46.78
CA PHE A 5 -36.53 -35.40 -45.48
C PHE A 5 -35.50 -34.29 -45.72
N ALA A 6 -35.80 -33.08 -45.27
CA ALA A 6 -34.80 -32.03 -45.11
C ALA A 6 -34.23 -32.12 -43.68
N LEU A 7 -33.02 -32.64 -43.55
CA LEU A 7 -32.20 -32.43 -42.34
C LEU A 7 -31.78 -30.96 -42.33
N GLY A 8 -32.35 -30.18 -41.41
CA GLY A 8 -31.82 -28.86 -41.09
C GLY A 8 -30.50 -29.02 -40.33
N LEU A 9 -29.40 -28.62 -40.97
CA LEU A 9 -28.16 -28.32 -40.24
C LEU A 9 -28.43 -27.11 -39.34
N VAL A 10 -28.49 -27.32 -38.03
CA VAL A 10 -28.34 -26.25 -37.05
C VAL A 10 -26.86 -25.88 -37.06
N GLY A 11 -26.50 -24.86 -37.84
CA GLY A 11 -25.19 -24.24 -37.72
C GLY A 11 -25.07 -23.62 -36.33
N LEU A 12 -24.08 -24.03 -35.55
CA LEU A 12 -23.63 -23.25 -34.40
C LEU A 12 -23.15 -21.91 -34.94
N VAL A 13 -23.96 -20.87 -34.79
CA VAL A 13 -23.51 -19.49 -34.95
C VAL A 13 -22.49 -19.28 -33.84
N LYS A 14 -21.19 -19.24 -34.18
CA LYS A 14 -20.18 -18.68 -33.29
C LYS A 14 -20.67 -17.28 -32.94
N SER A 15 -21.07 -17.06 -31.69
CA SER A 15 -21.30 -15.72 -31.17
C SER A 15 -20.08 -14.87 -31.52
N ALA A 16 -20.29 -13.86 -32.36
CA ALA A 16 -19.22 -12.94 -32.74
C ALA A 16 -18.78 -12.17 -31.50
N CYS A 17 -17.48 -12.04 -31.29
CA CYS A 17 -16.97 -11.23 -30.20
C CYS A 17 -17.30 -9.75 -30.41
N LEU A 18 -17.35 -9.00 -29.31
CA LEU A 18 -17.57 -7.56 -29.31
C LEU A 18 -16.25 -6.84 -29.63
N SER A 19 -16.15 -6.22 -30.81
CA SER A 19 -14.97 -5.44 -31.24
C SER A 19 -15.03 -3.96 -30.86
N THR A 20 -16.21 -3.44 -30.57
CA THR A 20 -16.48 -2.05 -30.20
C THR A 20 -17.63 -1.99 -29.21
N GLY A 21 -17.65 -1.02 -28.31
CA GLY A 21 -18.75 -0.80 -27.38
C GLY A 21 -18.31 -0.04 -26.14
N ASN A 22 -19.23 0.10 -25.20
CA ASN A 22 -19.02 0.68 -23.88
C ASN A 22 -19.68 -0.22 -22.82
N GLN A 23 -19.74 0.23 -21.57
CA GLN A 23 -20.39 -0.49 -20.50
C GLN A 23 -21.88 -0.78 -20.78
N ASP A 24 -22.62 0.13 -21.43
CA ASP A 24 -24.05 -0.07 -21.71
C ASP A 24 -24.25 -1.27 -22.65
N THR A 25 -23.36 -1.41 -23.64
CA THR A 25 -23.39 -2.53 -24.59
C THR A 25 -23.15 -3.86 -23.86
N VAL A 26 -22.14 -3.91 -22.99
CA VAL A 26 -21.80 -5.10 -22.21
C VAL A 26 -22.90 -5.43 -21.21
N ASN A 27 -23.39 -4.44 -20.46
CA ASN A 27 -24.44 -4.59 -19.46
C ASN A 27 -25.75 -5.05 -20.10
N GLN A 28 -26.10 -4.54 -21.28
CA GLN A 28 -27.28 -5.00 -22.02
C GLN A 28 -27.17 -6.49 -22.39
N LEU A 29 -26.00 -6.95 -22.83
CA LEU A 29 -25.77 -8.37 -23.16
C LEU A 29 -25.87 -9.26 -21.91
N LEU A 30 -25.29 -8.84 -20.79
CA LEU A 30 -25.40 -9.54 -19.51
C LEU A 30 -26.86 -9.62 -19.05
N GLN A 31 -27.58 -8.49 -19.04
CA GLN A 31 -28.97 -8.44 -18.60
C GLN A 31 -29.90 -9.29 -19.47
N GLN A 32 -29.73 -9.24 -20.79
CA GLN A 32 -30.60 -9.97 -21.72
C GLN A 32 -30.29 -11.46 -21.79
N GLY A 33 -29.02 -11.83 -21.69
CA GLY A 33 -28.60 -13.23 -21.72
C GLY A 33 -28.92 -13.97 -20.42
N GLY A 34 -28.87 -13.28 -19.28
CA GLY A 34 -29.12 -13.88 -17.97
C GLY A 34 -28.02 -14.83 -17.52
N ALA A 35 -28.38 -15.86 -16.75
CA ALA A 35 -27.42 -16.81 -16.18
C ALA A 35 -26.55 -17.48 -17.25
N ASP A 36 -25.30 -17.77 -16.90
CA ASP A 36 -24.30 -18.44 -17.76
C ASP A 36 -23.96 -17.71 -19.08
N THR A 37 -24.36 -16.43 -19.20
CA THR A 37 -24.05 -15.64 -20.40
C THR A 37 -22.57 -15.32 -20.48
N VAL A 38 -21.98 -15.58 -21.64
CA VAL A 38 -20.61 -15.19 -21.96
C VAL A 38 -20.62 -13.97 -22.86
N VAL A 39 -20.15 -12.83 -22.35
CA VAL A 39 -19.83 -11.66 -23.16
C VAL A 39 -18.36 -11.72 -23.57
N SER A 40 -18.15 -12.15 -24.81
CA SER A 40 -16.82 -12.31 -25.40
C SER A 40 -16.38 -11.04 -26.13
N LEU A 41 -15.27 -10.43 -25.72
CA LEU A 41 -14.62 -9.28 -26.36
C LEU A 41 -13.61 -9.74 -27.42
N CYS A 42 -13.46 -9.01 -28.52
CA CYS A 42 -12.48 -9.40 -29.54
C CYS A 42 -11.04 -9.15 -29.08
N PRO A 43 -10.06 -9.97 -29.49
CA PRO A 43 -8.64 -9.70 -29.21
C PRO A 43 -8.25 -8.30 -29.68
N GLY A 44 -7.55 -7.55 -28.83
CA GLY A 44 -7.11 -6.18 -29.08
C GLY A 44 -8.23 -5.13 -29.05
N ALA A 45 -9.49 -5.50 -28.79
CA ALA A 45 -10.57 -4.54 -28.64
C ALA A 45 -10.34 -3.66 -27.41
N THR A 46 -10.72 -2.39 -27.49
CA THR A 46 -10.75 -1.47 -26.34
C THR A 46 -12.19 -1.05 -26.07
N VAL A 47 -12.68 -1.34 -24.87
CA VAL A 47 -13.98 -0.93 -24.35
C VAL A 47 -13.74 0.23 -23.39
N SER A 48 -14.04 1.44 -23.85
CA SER A 48 -13.96 2.63 -23.00
C SER A 48 -15.25 2.78 -22.21
N ILE A 49 -15.14 3.01 -20.90
CA ILE A 49 -16.28 3.07 -19.99
C ILE A 49 -16.32 4.38 -19.22
N THR A 50 -17.53 4.85 -18.94
CA THR A 50 -17.80 5.97 -18.02
C THR A 50 -18.58 5.55 -16.77
N ASP A 51 -19.01 4.29 -16.73
CA ASP A 51 -19.75 3.66 -15.64
C ASP A 51 -19.35 2.16 -15.58
N SER A 52 -19.68 1.45 -14.49
CA SER A 52 -19.25 0.07 -14.26
C SER A 52 -19.93 -0.93 -15.20
N ILE A 53 -19.20 -1.99 -15.55
CA ILE A 53 -19.78 -3.24 -16.07
C ILE A 53 -20.28 -4.05 -14.87
N VAL A 54 -21.53 -4.47 -14.87
CA VAL A 54 -22.18 -5.11 -13.71
C VAL A 54 -22.74 -6.48 -14.10
N PHE A 55 -22.25 -7.53 -13.45
CA PHE A 55 -22.86 -8.85 -13.54
C PHE A 55 -24.25 -8.85 -12.90
N THR A 56 -25.22 -9.47 -13.56
CA THR A 56 -26.64 -9.45 -13.16
C THR A 56 -27.23 -10.82 -12.89
N ALA A 57 -26.50 -11.89 -13.20
CA ALA A 57 -26.93 -13.25 -12.95
C ALA A 57 -25.76 -14.19 -12.68
N PRO A 58 -25.99 -15.34 -12.01
CA PRO A 58 -24.96 -16.34 -11.77
C PRO A 58 -24.33 -16.91 -13.05
N GLY A 59 -23.08 -17.34 -12.94
CA GLY A 59 -22.36 -18.05 -14.01
C GLY A 59 -21.91 -17.17 -15.19
N GLN A 60 -22.26 -15.89 -15.18
CA GLN A 60 -21.91 -14.96 -16.25
C GLN A 60 -20.40 -14.75 -16.38
N GLU A 61 -19.96 -14.48 -17.60
CA GLU A 61 -18.55 -14.31 -17.93
C GLU A 61 -18.34 -13.08 -18.80
N VAL A 62 -17.31 -12.30 -18.46
CA VAL A 62 -16.73 -11.29 -19.36
C VAL A 62 -15.30 -11.74 -19.67
N SER A 63 -15.00 -12.00 -20.94
CA SER A 63 -13.72 -12.55 -21.36
C SER A 63 -13.28 -12.12 -22.76
N THR A 64 -11.99 -12.25 -23.07
CA THR A 64 -11.53 -12.10 -24.46
C THR A 64 -11.71 -13.40 -25.24
N GLN A 65 -12.22 -13.31 -26.46
CA GLN A 65 -12.39 -14.45 -27.37
C GLN A 65 -11.06 -15.19 -27.57
N GLY A 66 -11.08 -16.50 -27.33
CA GLY A 66 -9.90 -17.36 -27.46
C GLY A 66 -8.98 -17.35 -26.24
N TYR A 67 -9.32 -16.61 -25.18
CA TYR A 67 -8.59 -16.58 -23.91
C TYR A 67 -7.07 -16.34 -24.05
N PRO A 68 -6.63 -15.30 -24.78
CA PRO A 68 -5.21 -14.99 -24.87
C PRO A 68 -4.61 -14.68 -23.50
N THR A 69 -3.34 -15.05 -23.31
CA THR A 69 -2.56 -14.77 -22.10
C THR A 69 -1.49 -13.69 -22.33
N ASP A 70 -1.41 -13.16 -23.55
CA ASP A 70 -0.48 -12.10 -23.94
C ASP A 70 -1.20 -10.74 -24.03
N ASN A 71 -0.55 -9.75 -24.67
CA ASN A 71 -1.08 -8.39 -24.81
C ASN A 71 -2.23 -8.28 -25.83
N THR A 72 -2.65 -9.38 -26.46
CA THR A 72 -3.82 -9.39 -27.37
C THR A 72 -5.15 -9.52 -26.64
N ARG A 73 -5.14 -9.65 -25.31
CA ARG A 73 -6.35 -9.49 -24.47
C ARG A 73 -7.06 -8.18 -24.78
N ALA A 74 -8.39 -8.19 -24.81
CA ALA A 74 -9.19 -6.98 -24.86
C ALA A 74 -8.96 -6.12 -23.61
N SER A 75 -9.10 -4.81 -23.75
CA SER A 75 -8.89 -3.81 -22.70
C SER A 75 -10.19 -3.12 -22.31
N ILE A 76 -10.44 -2.96 -21.02
CA ILE A 76 -11.48 -2.10 -20.44
C ILE A 76 -10.78 -0.92 -19.78
N ILE A 77 -11.15 0.31 -20.13
CA ILE A 77 -10.50 1.53 -19.63
C ILE A 77 -11.53 2.55 -19.15
N ILE A 78 -11.33 3.06 -17.92
CA ILE A 78 -12.16 4.16 -17.38
C ILE A 78 -11.74 5.49 -18.01
N LEU A 79 -12.68 6.25 -18.55
CA LEU A 79 -12.40 7.54 -19.17
C LEU A 79 -12.28 8.67 -18.12
N PRO A 80 -11.47 9.72 -18.39
CA PRO A 80 -11.45 10.92 -17.55
C PRO A 80 -12.83 11.56 -17.38
N GLY A 81 -13.09 12.12 -16.21
CA GLY A 81 -14.40 12.71 -15.86
C GLY A 81 -15.46 11.70 -15.40
N SER A 82 -15.15 10.40 -15.38
CA SER A 82 -16.07 9.36 -14.86
C SER A 82 -16.23 9.46 -13.35
N ALA A 83 -17.45 9.20 -12.86
CA ALA A 83 -17.78 9.15 -11.43
C ALA A 83 -17.67 7.74 -10.82
N VAL A 84 -16.86 6.87 -11.44
CA VAL A 84 -16.66 5.48 -10.97
C VAL A 84 -15.18 5.16 -10.81
N SER A 85 -14.85 4.36 -9.80
CA SER A 85 -13.54 3.70 -9.64
C SER A 85 -13.56 2.24 -10.06
N ALA A 86 -14.70 1.55 -9.87
CA ALA A 86 -14.88 0.16 -10.27
C ALA A 86 -15.19 0.04 -11.77
N ALA A 87 -14.34 -0.68 -12.50
CA ALA A 87 -14.59 -1.01 -13.90
C ALA A 87 -15.55 -2.21 -14.03
N ILE A 88 -15.41 -3.21 -13.15
CA ILE A 88 -16.26 -4.41 -13.14
C ILE A 88 -16.77 -4.66 -11.73
N ARG A 89 -18.08 -4.95 -11.61
CA ARG A 89 -18.75 -5.35 -10.38
C ARG A 89 -19.37 -6.73 -10.53
N GLY A 90 -18.98 -7.64 -9.65
CA GLY A 90 -19.48 -9.01 -9.57
C GLY A 90 -20.15 -9.35 -8.24
N ASN A 91 -20.31 -8.38 -7.34
CA ASN A 91 -20.81 -8.65 -5.99
C ASN A 91 -22.16 -9.38 -6.02
N TRP A 92 -22.34 -10.33 -5.11
CA TRP A 92 -23.62 -11.06 -4.91
C TRP A 92 -24.06 -11.92 -6.10
N GLN A 93 -23.14 -12.29 -7.00
CA GLN A 93 -23.42 -13.15 -8.15
C GLN A 93 -22.56 -14.42 -8.11
N ASP A 94 -23.19 -15.58 -7.93
CA ASP A 94 -22.47 -16.85 -7.87
C ASP A 94 -21.77 -17.17 -9.20
N HIS A 95 -20.59 -17.76 -9.12
CA HIS A 95 -19.89 -18.34 -10.27
C HIS A 95 -19.57 -17.39 -11.42
N VAL A 96 -19.61 -16.07 -11.21
CA VAL A 96 -19.21 -15.10 -12.25
C VAL A 96 -17.72 -15.17 -12.54
N LYS A 97 -17.34 -14.83 -13.77
CA LYS A 97 -15.97 -15.01 -14.28
C LYS A 97 -15.48 -13.76 -15.00
N VAL A 98 -14.29 -13.30 -14.62
CA VAL A 98 -13.53 -12.29 -15.36
C VAL A 98 -12.25 -12.96 -15.85
N LEU A 99 -12.14 -13.19 -17.16
CA LEU A 99 -11.08 -14.03 -17.72
C LEU A 99 -10.34 -13.33 -18.85
N ASN A 100 -9.00 -13.38 -18.84
CA ASN A 100 -8.18 -13.03 -20.00
C ASN A 100 -8.48 -11.63 -20.57
N ILE A 101 -8.60 -10.62 -19.70
CA ILE A 101 -8.86 -9.22 -20.07
C ILE A 101 -7.84 -8.30 -19.38
N GLN A 102 -7.60 -7.12 -19.96
CA GLN A 102 -6.86 -6.04 -19.33
C GLN A 102 -7.84 -4.99 -18.81
N ILE A 103 -7.65 -4.51 -17.59
CA ILE A 103 -8.51 -3.55 -16.93
C ILE A 103 -7.63 -2.41 -16.40
N ASP A 104 -7.93 -1.20 -16.83
CA ASP A 104 -7.15 -0.01 -16.54
C ASP A 104 -8.07 1.06 -15.94
N GLY A 105 -7.85 1.38 -14.66
CA GLY A 105 -8.56 2.47 -14.00
C GLY A 105 -8.16 3.85 -14.53
N ASN A 106 -7.06 3.93 -15.30
CA ASN A 106 -6.59 5.13 -15.96
C ASN A 106 -6.25 6.28 -15.00
N ARG A 107 -5.88 5.98 -13.75
CA ARG A 107 -5.54 6.99 -12.72
C ARG A 107 -4.61 8.12 -13.22
N PRO A 108 -3.54 7.88 -14.01
CA PRO A 108 -2.69 8.97 -14.51
C PRO A 108 -3.41 10.05 -15.33
N ASN A 109 -4.53 9.70 -15.98
CA ASN A 109 -5.31 10.64 -16.80
C ASN A 109 -6.69 10.96 -16.21
N ALA A 110 -7.28 10.04 -15.45
CA ALA A 110 -8.61 10.18 -14.85
C ALA A 110 -8.57 10.65 -13.39
N GLY A 111 -7.38 10.70 -12.77
CA GLY A 111 -7.18 11.10 -11.39
C GLY A 111 -7.66 10.07 -10.36
N LEU A 112 -7.31 10.32 -9.09
CA LEU A 112 -7.90 9.65 -7.94
C LEU A 112 -9.41 9.96 -7.86
N TYR A 113 -10.20 8.97 -7.47
CA TYR A 113 -11.63 9.09 -7.20
C TYR A 113 -11.88 8.83 -5.71
N THR A 114 -12.21 9.89 -4.97
CA THR A 114 -12.58 9.86 -3.54
C THR A 114 -14.07 10.12 -3.30
N GLY A 115 -14.87 10.15 -4.38
CA GLY A 115 -16.30 10.39 -4.30
C GLY A 115 -17.07 9.21 -3.68
N PRO A 116 -18.39 9.38 -3.45
CA PRO A 116 -19.25 8.29 -2.98
C PRO A 116 -19.12 7.05 -3.88
N GLY A 117 -19.00 5.87 -3.25
CA GLY A 117 -18.82 4.60 -3.98
C GLY A 117 -17.40 4.40 -4.54
N ALA A 118 -16.38 4.98 -3.91
CA ALA A 118 -14.98 4.72 -4.20
C ALA A 118 -14.60 3.27 -3.85
N ASP A 119 -14.93 2.34 -4.75
CA ASP A 119 -14.62 0.92 -4.66
C ASP A 119 -13.32 0.55 -5.38
N ALA A 120 -12.89 -0.71 -5.28
CA ALA A 120 -11.74 -1.21 -6.02
C ALA A 120 -12.00 -1.27 -7.53
N LEU A 121 -10.94 -1.36 -8.34
CA LEU A 121 -11.07 -1.40 -9.80
C LEU A 121 -11.86 -2.63 -10.29
N LEU A 122 -11.63 -3.78 -9.65
CA LEU A 122 -12.51 -4.95 -9.73
C LEU A 122 -13.13 -5.18 -8.35
N GLU A 123 -14.45 -5.13 -8.28
CA GLU A 123 -15.21 -5.29 -7.04
C GLU A 123 -16.05 -6.58 -7.14
N LEU A 124 -15.60 -7.64 -6.47
CA LEU A 124 -16.16 -8.99 -6.47
C LEU A 124 -16.47 -9.45 -5.04
N GLY A 125 -17.10 -10.62 -4.87
CA GLY A 125 -17.44 -11.17 -3.56
C GLY A 125 -18.86 -10.82 -3.09
N GLY A 126 -19.03 -10.46 -1.82
CA GLY A 126 -20.33 -10.43 -1.15
C GLY A 126 -20.78 -11.84 -0.75
N GLY A 127 -22.04 -12.01 -0.33
CA GLY A 127 -22.60 -13.32 -0.01
C GLY A 127 -22.81 -14.18 -1.24
N THR A 128 -21.73 -14.85 -1.69
CA THR A 128 -21.62 -15.54 -2.97
C THR A 128 -20.64 -16.71 -2.90
N THR A 129 -20.63 -17.56 -3.93
CA THR A 129 -19.66 -18.65 -4.08
C THR A 129 -19.05 -18.76 -5.48
N GLY A 130 -17.80 -19.22 -5.54
CA GLY A 130 -17.24 -19.81 -6.76
C GLY A 130 -16.88 -18.81 -7.86
N GLN A 131 -16.73 -17.53 -7.54
CA GLN A 131 -16.31 -16.50 -8.50
C GLN A 131 -14.86 -16.73 -8.95
N THR A 132 -14.56 -16.43 -10.21
CA THR A 132 -13.23 -16.65 -10.80
C THR A 132 -12.68 -15.38 -11.43
N VAL A 133 -11.45 -15.03 -11.09
CA VAL A 133 -10.67 -14.01 -11.80
C VAL A 133 -9.35 -14.64 -12.21
N SER A 134 -9.15 -14.80 -13.52
CA SER A 134 -7.96 -15.51 -14.02
C SER A 134 -7.38 -14.93 -15.28
N HIS A 135 -6.04 -14.91 -15.35
CA HIS A 135 -5.29 -14.34 -16.48
C HIS A 135 -5.67 -12.89 -16.80
N VAL A 136 -6.08 -12.12 -15.79
CA VAL A 136 -6.45 -10.71 -15.91
C VAL A 136 -5.22 -9.83 -15.65
N VAL A 137 -5.13 -8.72 -16.38
CA VAL A 137 -4.26 -7.60 -16.02
C VAL A 137 -5.12 -6.52 -15.37
N ALA A 138 -4.82 -6.09 -14.14
CA ALA A 138 -5.54 -5.00 -13.47
C ALA A 138 -4.54 -3.96 -12.96
N LYS A 139 -4.71 -2.69 -13.33
CA LYS A 139 -3.74 -1.63 -13.00
C LYS A 139 -4.38 -0.25 -12.93
N ASN A 140 -3.62 0.70 -12.37
CA ASN A 140 -3.95 2.12 -12.30
C ASN A 140 -5.35 2.36 -11.70
N THR A 141 -5.70 1.63 -10.63
CA THR A 141 -6.97 1.86 -9.93
C THR A 141 -7.09 3.34 -9.56
N ARG A 142 -8.30 3.88 -9.65
CA ARG A 142 -8.58 5.26 -9.22
C ARG A 142 -8.83 5.37 -7.73
N SER A 143 -8.72 4.28 -6.99
CA SER A 143 -9.12 4.17 -5.59
C SER A 143 -8.06 3.38 -4.82
N TRP A 144 -8.46 2.74 -3.73
CA TRP A 144 -7.61 2.12 -2.72
C TRP A 144 -7.22 0.65 -3.01
N SER A 145 -7.75 0.00 -4.05
CA SER A 145 -7.34 -1.37 -4.45
C SER A 145 -7.55 -1.65 -5.94
N CYS A 146 -6.68 -2.44 -6.56
CA CYS A 146 -6.90 -2.94 -7.91
C CYS A 146 -7.92 -4.08 -7.96
N MET A 147 -8.03 -4.90 -6.90
CA MET A 147 -8.96 -6.01 -6.86
C MET A 147 -9.40 -6.28 -5.44
N HIS A 148 -10.71 -6.24 -5.23
CA HIS A 148 -11.31 -6.54 -3.95
C HIS A 148 -12.31 -7.68 -4.09
N PHE A 149 -12.14 -8.68 -3.24
CA PHE A 149 -13.10 -9.73 -2.99
C PHE A 149 -13.70 -9.47 -1.62
N ILE A 150 -14.74 -8.64 -1.58
CA ILE A 150 -15.41 -8.21 -0.36
C ILE A 150 -16.09 -9.39 0.32
N GLY A 151 -16.11 -9.37 1.64
CA GLY A 151 -16.96 -10.23 2.45
C GLY A 151 -18.43 -9.86 2.29
N SER A 152 -19.29 -10.64 2.93
CA SER A 152 -20.72 -10.36 2.96
C SER A 152 -21.14 -9.50 4.16
N GLY A 153 -20.27 -9.36 5.17
CA GLY A 153 -20.65 -8.91 6.51
C GLY A 153 -21.62 -9.85 7.23
N GLN A 154 -21.80 -11.09 6.74
CA GLN A 154 -22.76 -12.08 7.21
C GLN A 154 -22.08 -13.45 7.37
N ASP A 155 -22.02 -13.95 8.61
CA ASP A 155 -21.38 -15.24 8.92
C ASP A 155 -22.09 -16.44 8.29
N ASP A 156 -23.40 -16.37 8.09
CA ASP A 156 -24.22 -17.43 7.52
C ASP A 156 -24.24 -17.44 5.98
N ASN A 157 -23.83 -16.34 5.36
CA ASN A 157 -23.70 -16.21 3.92
C ASN A 157 -22.40 -15.50 3.53
N PRO A 158 -21.22 -16.06 3.84
CA PRO A 158 -19.93 -15.45 3.52
C PRO A 158 -19.65 -15.53 2.01
N CYS A 159 -18.76 -14.65 1.54
CA CYS A 159 -18.07 -14.90 0.28
C CYS A 159 -17.20 -16.14 0.42
N ARG A 160 -17.28 -17.11 -0.50
CA ARG A 160 -16.56 -18.38 -0.40
C ARG A 160 -16.08 -18.93 -1.73
N ASN A 161 -15.04 -19.78 -1.68
CA ASN A 161 -14.57 -20.56 -2.82
C ASN A 161 -14.18 -19.71 -4.05
N ALA A 162 -13.65 -18.51 -3.86
CA ALA A 162 -13.14 -17.71 -4.96
C ALA A 162 -11.87 -18.35 -5.53
N ASN A 163 -11.66 -18.21 -6.84
CA ASN A 163 -10.48 -18.71 -7.55
C ASN A 163 -9.78 -17.56 -8.30
N ILE A 164 -8.66 -17.10 -7.75
CA ILE A 164 -7.95 -15.88 -8.18
C ILE A 164 -6.54 -16.28 -8.61
N THR A 165 -6.35 -16.49 -9.91
CA THR A 165 -5.13 -17.17 -10.41
C THR A 165 -4.52 -16.58 -11.66
N PHE A 166 -3.18 -16.62 -11.75
CA PHE A 166 -2.43 -16.20 -12.93
C PHE A 166 -2.69 -14.75 -13.37
N ASN A 167 -3.07 -13.89 -12.44
CA ASN A 167 -3.32 -12.48 -12.72
C ASN A 167 -2.02 -11.66 -12.65
N THR A 168 -1.98 -10.55 -13.38
CA THR A 168 -0.95 -9.51 -13.27
C THR A 168 -1.58 -8.25 -12.71
N ILE A 169 -1.15 -7.83 -11.53
CA ILE A 169 -1.75 -6.74 -10.77
C ILE A 169 -0.74 -5.62 -10.58
N GLY A 170 -1.17 -4.40 -10.85
CA GLY A 170 -0.44 -3.18 -10.57
C GLY A 170 0.28 -2.56 -11.77
N PRO A 171 0.88 -1.36 -11.57
CA PRO A 171 0.86 -0.58 -10.33
C PRO A 171 -0.56 -0.13 -9.94
N CYS A 172 -0.84 0.01 -8.65
CA CYS A 172 -2.19 0.32 -8.15
C CYS A 172 -2.29 1.70 -7.51
N GLY A 173 -1.30 2.09 -6.72
CA GLY A 173 -1.29 3.36 -6.01
C GLY A 173 0.04 4.09 -6.14
N ASP A 174 0.10 5.24 -5.51
CA ASP A 174 1.29 6.08 -5.40
C ASP A 174 1.60 6.34 -3.91
N GLU A 175 2.80 6.83 -3.61
CA GLU A 175 3.18 7.23 -2.25
C GLU A 175 2.68 8.65 -1.95
N GLY A 176 2.26 8.88 -0.71
CA GLY A 176 1.92 10.21 -0.20
C GLY A 176 0.46 10.61 -0.40
N HIS A 177 0.24 11.92 -0.52
CA HIS A 177 -1.09 12.52 -0.64
C HIS A 177 -1.17 13.42 -1.87
N ASP A 178 -2.38 13.61 -2.42
CA ASP A 178 -2.61 14.66 -3.41
C ASP A 178 -2.65 16.06 -2.78
N ALA A 179 -2.88 17.08 -3.61
CA ALA A 179 -2.93 18.48 -3.18
C ALA A 179 -4.08 18.79 -2.19
N ASP A 180 -5.13 17.96 -2.18
CA ASP A 180 -6.26 18.08 -1.26
C ASP A 180 -6.05 17.26 0.03
N GLY A 181 -4.90 16.59 0.16
CA GLY A 181 -4.54 15.77 1.31
C GLY A 181 -5.13 14.36 1.28
N ASN A 182 -5.64 13.89 0.14
CA ASN A 182 -6.15 12.52 0.02
C ASN A 182 -4.99 11.53 -0.14
N ALA A 183 -5.06 10.43 0.61
CA ALA A 183 -4.15 9.30 0.51
C ALA A 183 -4.08 8.75 -0.92
N LEU A 184 -2.86 8.56 -1.44
CA LEU A 184 -2.65 8.01 -2.77
C LEU A 184 -2.41 6.50 -2.80
N TRP A 185 -2.21 5.89 -1.64
CA TRP A 185 -1.87 4.48 -1.53
C TRP A 185 -2.97 3.56 -2.04
N ALA A 186 -2.58 2.40 -2.56
CA ALA A 186 -3.52 1.36 -2.92
C ALA A 186 -2.93 -0.04 -2.81
N ASP A 187 -3.82 -0.97 -2.49
CA ASP A 187 -3.56 -2.39 -2.48
C ASP A 187 -3.45 -2.96 -3.90
N GLY A 188 -2.67 -4.03 -4.03
CA GLY A 188 -2.78 -4.94 -5.17
C GLY A 188 -4.10 -5.71 -5.12
N MET A 189 -4.26 -6.53 -4.09
CA MET A 189 -5.45 -7.35 -3.89
C MET A 189 -5.90 -7.32 -2.42
N SER A 190 -7.20 -7.27 -2.21
CA SER A 190 -7.84 -7.21 -0.89
C SER A 190 -8.85 -8.36 -0.83
N ILE A 191 -8.60 -9.36 0.01
CA ILE A 191 -9.30 -10.66 -0.03
C ILE A 191 -9.92 -10.99 1.32
N GLU A 192 -11.26 -11.04 1.37
CA GLU A 192 -12.03 -11.42 2.55
C GLU A 192 -12.73 -12.79 2.37
N CYS A 193 -12.85 -13.29 1.13
CA CYS A 193 -13.54 -14.54 0.86
C CYS A 193 -12.86 -15.76 1.52
N VAL A 194 -13.68 -16.57 2.19
CA VAL A 194 -13.26 -17.79 2.89
C VAL A 194 -13.05 -18.95 1.91
N THR A 195 -12.31 -19.98 2.33
CA THR A 195 -12.05 -21.21 1.56
C THR A 195 -11.66 -20.98 0.09
N SER A 196 -10.93 -19.89 -0.16
CA SER A 196 -10.61 -19.38 -1.49
C SER A 196 -9.16 -19.67 -1.86
N THR A 197 -8.87 -19.69 -3.15
CA THR A 197 -7.52 -19.91 -3.68
C THR A 197 -7.02 -18.65 -4.38
N VAL A 198 -5.90 -18.12 -3.91
CA VAL A 198 -5.19 -16.97 -4.48
C VAL A 198 -3.78 -17.43 -4.83
N THR A 199 -3.58 -17.86 -6.08
CA THR A 199 -2.34 -18.52 -6.46
C THR A 199 -1.74 -18.07 -7.77
N ASP A 200 -0.41 -18.10 -7.84
CA ASP A 200 0.36 -17.87 -9.07
C ASP A 200 0.08 -16.47 -9.70
N ASN A 201 -0.25 -15.48 -8.87
CA ASN A 201 -0.44 -14.09 -9.31
C ASN A 201 0.89 -13.32 -9.24
N THR A 202 1.06 -12.35 -10.13
CA THR A 202 2.18 -11.40 -10.12
C THR A 202 1.65 -10.02 -9.73
N ILE A 203 2.16 -9.45 -8.64
CA ILE A 203 1.77 -8.14 -8.12
C ILE A 203 3.00 -7.22 -8.14
N THR A 204 2.89 -6.06 -8.77
CA THR A 204 4.00 -5.12 -8.93
C THR A 204 3.60 -3.71 -8.54
N GLY A 205 4.42 -3.06 -7.71
CA GLY A 205 4.18 -1.68 -7.28
C GLY A 205 2.88 -1.44 -6.49
N PRO A 206 2.46 -2.32 -5.55
CA PRO A 206 1.50 -1.90 -4.53
C PRO A 206 2.18 -0.91 -3.58
N THR A 207 1.44 0.10 -3.13
CA THR A 207 1.97 1.12 -2.19
C THR A 207 1.34 1.00 -0.79
N ASP A 208 0.19 0.34 -0.67
CA ASP A 208 -0.35 -0.11 0.62
C ASP A 208 0.01 -1.59 0.85
N GLY A 209 -0.92 -2.54 0.67
CA GLY A 209 -0.68 -3.98 0.70
C GLY A 209 -0.55 -4.63 -0.67
N GLY A 210 0.42 -5.52 -0.88
CA GLY A 210 0.43 -6.38 -2.07
C GLY A 210 -0.78 -7.30 -2.10
N ILE A 211 -0.99 -8.03 -1.01
CA ILE A 211 -2.18 -8.81 -0.71
C ILE A 211 -2.61 -8.52 0.73
N VAL A 212 -3.80 -7.97 0.92
CA VAL A 212 -4.41 -7.80 2.24
C VAL A 212 -5.41 -8.91 2.47
N ILE A 213 -5.25 -9.63 3.57
CA ILE A 213 -6.11 -10.75 3.96
C ILE A 213 -7.01 -10.26 5.09
N PHE A 214 -8.29 -10.11 4.81
CA PHE A 214 -9.30 -9.72 5.79
C PHE A 214 -9.87 -11.00 6.41
N GLY A 215 -9.15 -11.58 7.38
CA GLY A 215 -9.60 -12.75 8.15
C GLY A 215 -10.29 -13.83 7.30
N ALA A 216 -9.59 -14.44 6.33
CA ALA A 216 -10.20 -15.31 5.31
C ALA A 216 -10.04 -16.82 5.62
N PRO A 217 -10.77 -17.41 6.60
CA PRO A 217 -10.51 -18.77 7.08
C PRO A 217 -10.57 -19.81 5.97
N GLY A 218 -9.63 -20.75 6.00
CA GLY A 218 -9.47 -21.82 5.02
C GLY A 218 -8.94 -21.37 3.65
N SER A 219 -8.59 -20.10 3.46
CA SER A 219 -8.07 -19.59 2.20
C SER A 219 -6.56 -19.79 2.04
N HIS A 220 -6.12 -20.01 0.82
CA HIS A 220 -4.76 -20.35 0.46
C HIS A 220 -4.15 -19.30 -0.48
N PHE A 221 -3.05 -18.70 -0.06
CA PHE A 221 -2.28 -17.66 -0.75
C PHE A 221 -0.92 -18.22 -1.14
N LEU A 222 -0.83 -18.80 -2.34
CA LEU A 222 0.27 -19.69 -2.73
C LEU A 222 1.02 -19.17 -3.96
N ARG A 223 2.35 -19.29 -3.99
CA ARG A 223 3.16 -19.07 -5.20
C ARG A 223 2.93 -17.71 -5.89
N ASN A 224 2.50 -16.71 -5.15
CA ASN A 224 2.38 -15.35 -5.69
C ASN A 224 3.77 -14.71 -5.72
N THR A 225 4.02 -13.88 -6.73
CA THR A 225 5.21 -13.05 -6.83
C THR A 225 4.82 -11.60 -6.58
N ILE A 226 5.39 -10.99 -5.54
CA ILE A 226 5.06 -9.63 -5.10
C ILE A 226 6.33 -8.80 -5.13
N THR A 227 6.33 -7.73 -5.92
CA THR A 227 7.47 -6.83 -6.07
C THR A 227 7.06 -5.40 -5.71
N SER A 228 7.83 -4.75 -4.84
CA SER A 228 7.58 -3.35 -4.46
C SER A 228 7.69 -2.43 -5.69
N SER A 229 7.23 -1.19 -5.53
CA SER A 229 7.60 -0.14 -6.48
C SER A 229 9.12 0.04 -6.47
N SER A 230 9.69 0.40 -7.62
CA SER A 230 11.11 0.77 -7.72
C SER A 230 11.41 2.14 -7.14
N THR A 231 10.39 2.95 -6.87
CA THR A 231 10.55 4.35 -6.41
C THR A 231 9.74 4.67 -5.17
N ALA A 232 8.56 4.06 -5.01
CA ALA A 232 7.67 4.33 -3.90
C ALA A 232 7.91 3.36 -2.74
N LEU A 233 7.67 3.86 -1.53
CA LEU A 233 7.55 3.04 -0.34
C LEU A 233 6.22 2.28 -0.34
N GLY A 234 6.28 0.96 -0.15
CA GLY A 234 5.13 0.10 0.09
C GLY A 234 5.02 -0.31 1.56
N PHE A 235 3.81 -0.34 2.11
CA PHE A 235 3.61 -0.70 3.52
C PHE A 235 3.84 -2.19 3.79
N GLY A 236 3.22 -3.08 3.00
CA GLY A 236 3.32 -4.52 3.22
C GLY A 236 3.18 -5.34 1.95
N ALA A 237 3.88 -6.47 1.85
CA ALA A 237 3.66 -7.39 0.72
C ALA A 237 2.46 -8.32 0.97
N ILE A 238 2.36 -8.97 2.14
CA ILE A 238 1.18 -9.75 2.55
C ILE A 238 0.78 -9.39 3.98
N ASN A 239 -0.47 -8.98 4.18
CA ASN A 239 -0.95 -8.48 5.47
C ASN A 239 -1.99 -9.42 6.07
N MET A 240 -1.68 -10.03 7.21
CA MET A 240 -2.58 -10.85 8.04
C MET A 240 -2.94 -10.09 9.33
N VAL A 241 -3.49 -8.89 9.16
CA VAL A 241 -3.63 -7.89 10.24
C VAL A 241 -5.08 -7.43 10.46
N ASP A 242 -5.94 -7.52 9.45
CA ASP A 242 -7.31 -7.01 9.51
C ASP A 242 -8.30 -8.02 10.14
N PRO A 243 -9.23 -7.57 11.00
CA PRO A 243 -10.00 -8.44 11.88
C PRO A 243 -11.39 -8.84 11.35
N SER A 244 -11.58 -9.05 10.04
CA SER A 244 -12.83 -9.65 9.55
C SER A 244 -13.05 -11.04 10.15
N TYR A 245 -14.31 -11.45 10.28
CA TYR A 245 -14.72 -12.69 10.97
C TYR A 245 -14.12 -12.78 12.39
N ASP A 246 -14.19 -11.69 13.14
CA ASP A 246 -13.63 -11.53 14.49
C ASP A 246 -12.11 -11.79 14.58
N GLY A 247 -11.39 -11.58 13.48
CA GLY A 247 -9.95 -11.86 13.39
C GLY A 247 -9.62 -13.34 13.17
N ASN A 248 -10.54 -14.11 12.58
CA ASN A 248 -10.34 -15.53 12.33
C ASN A 248 -9.51 -15.80 11.06
N TYR A 249 -8.34 -16.39 11.25
CA TYR A 249 -7.43 -16.87 10.20
C TYR A 249 -7.27 -18.40 10.25
N SER A 250 -8.22 -19.12 10.85
CA SER A 250 -8.18 -20.58 10.95
C SER A 250 -8.00 -21.22 9.59
N ASN A 251 -6.98 -22.06 9.46
CA ASN A 251 -6.58 -22.77 8.25
C ASN A 251 -6.18 -21.86 7.08
N VAL A 252 -5.82 -20.59 7.33
CA VAL A 252 -5.16 -19.75 6.32
C VAL A 252 -3.76 -20.29 6.06
N VAL A 253 -3.41 -20.39 4.78
CA VAL A 253 -2.08 -20.80 4.33
C VAL A 253 -1.46 -19.71 3.46
N VAL A 254 -0.31 -19.18 3.86
CA VAL A 254 0.51 -18.25 3.08
C VAL A 254 1.84 -18.93 2.80
N ALA A 255 2.00 -19.51 1.62
CA ALA A 255 3.16 -20.35 1.35
C ALA A 255 3.74 -20.22 -0.06
N ASP A 256 5.03 -20.50 -0.16
CA ASP A 256 5.78 -20.55 -1.43
C ASP A 256 5.73 -19.24 -2.23
N ASN A 257 5.43 -18.10 -1.59
CA ASN A 257 5.41 -16.79 -2.25
C ASN A 257 6.83 -16.22 -2.39
N ILE A 258 7.06 -15.42 -3.42
CA ILE A 258 8.30 -14.68 -3.64
C ILE A 258 8.01 -13.20 -3.41
N ILE A 259 8.69 -12.59 -2.44
CA ILE A 259 8.54 -11.18 -2.07
C ILE A 259 9.86 -10.47 -2.34
N THR A 260 9.84 -9.44 -3.18
CA THR A 260 11.02 -8.68 -3.58
C THR A 260 10.83 -7.19 -3.35
N GLY A 261 11.68 -6.59 -2.52
CA GLY A 261 11.81 -5.15 -2.39
C GLY A 261 12.83 -4.59 -3.39
N VAL A 262 12.54 -3.44 -4.01
CA VAL A 262 13.36 -2.83 -5.07
C VAL A 262 13.75 -1.40 -4.67
N ALA A 263 15.01 -1.20 -4.30
CA ALA A 263 15.57 0.13 -4.00
C ALA A 263 15.56 1.07 -5.23
N PRO A 264 15.36 2.39 -5.06
CA PRO A 264 15.16 3.10 -3.78
C PRO A 264 13.76 2.93 -3.15
N GLY A 265 12.78 2.36 -3.85
CA GLY A 265 11.56 1.88 -3.20
C GLY A 265 11.84 0.78 -2.16
N LEU A 266 10.82 0.33 -1.44
CA LEU A 266 10.95 -0.75 -0.47
C LEU A 266 9.59 -1.32 -0.06
N PHE A 267 9.63 -2.44 0.66
CA PHE A 267 8.53 -2.83 1.55
C PHE A 267 8.93 -2.58 3.01
N ASN A 268 8.08 -1.89 3.77
CA ASN A 268 8.22 -1.79 5.22
C ASN A 268 8.18 -3.19 5.84
N LEU A 269 7.15 -3.96 5.46
CA LEU A 269 6.91 -5.33 5.89
C LEU A 269 6.83 -6.30 4.71
N GLY A 270 7.49 -7.45 4.83
CA GLY A 270 7.22 -8.59 3.96
C GLY A 270 5.87 -9.21 4.29
N ILE A 271 5.75 -9.84 5.46
CA ILE A 271 4.51 -10.41 5.99
C ILE A 271 4.26 -9.89 7.41
N GLY A 272 3.16 -9.15 7.59
CA GLY A 272 2.69 -8.73 8.91
C GLY A 272 1.65 -9.71 9.47
N ILE A 273 1.81 -10.16 10.72
CA ILE A 273 0.92 -11.16 11.34
C ILE A 273 0.44 -10.68 12.70
N GLY A 274 -0.87 -10.47 12.81
CA GLY A 274 -1.56 -10.17 14.06
C GLY A 274 -1.93 -8.70 14.26
N SER A 275 -2.75 -8.46 15.28
CA SER A 275 -3.48 -7.21 15.48
C SER A 275 -2.64 -6.02 15.94
N GLN A 276 -1.37 -6.24 16.28
CA GLN A 276 -0.47 -5.20 16.78
C GLN A 276 0.55 -4.73 15.74
N VAL A 277 0.62 -5.37 14.57
CA VAL A 277 1.70 -5.14 13.60
C VAL A 277 1.46 -3.92 12.72
N TRP A 278 0.21 -3.63 12.37
CA TRP A 278 -0.16 -2.61 11.39
C TRP A 278 -0.34 -1.19 12.00
N SER A 279 -0.68 -0.19 11.17
CA SER A 279 -0.83 1.22 11.55
C SER A 279 -1.97 1.51 12.53
N ASN A 280 -2.99 0.66 12.60
CA ASN A 280 -4.12 0.76 13.52
C ASN A 280 -4.17 -0.45 14.47
N PRO A 281 -3.24 -0.54 15.44
CA PRO A 281 -3.17 -1.69 16.33
C PRO A 281 -4.41 -1.77 17.23
N HIS A 282 -4.92 -2.97 17.45
CA HIS A 282 -6.10 -3.20 18.28
C HIS A 282 -5.88 -4.33 19.30
N ALA A 283 -6.58 -4.24 20.44
CA ALA A 283 -6.30 -5.05 21.62
C ALA A 283 -6.63 -6.55 21.42
N GLU A 284 -7.70 -6.84 20.68
CA GLU A 284 -8.12 -8.22 20.43
C GLU A 284 -7.12 -8.91 19.48
N PRO A 285 -6.64 -10.12 19.79
CA PRO A 285 -5.73 -10.84 18.92
C PRO A 285 -6.45 -11.43 17.71
N ASN A 286 -5.82 -11.35 16.54
CA ASN A 286 -6.19 -12.24 15.43
C ASN A 286 -5.84 -13.68 15.83
N PHE A 287 -6.53 -14.68 15.27
CA PHE A 287 -6.34 -16.06 15.71
C PHE A 287 -6.33 -17.10 14.58
N GLY A 288 -5.50 -18.11 14.78
CA GLY A 288 -5.35 -19.26 13.89
C GLY A 288 -6.10 -20.52 14.35
N PRO A 289 -5.68 -21.70 13.89
CA PRO A 289 -4.33 -21.99 13.40
C PRO A 289 -4.06 -21.46 11.98
N ALA A 290 -2.92 -20.81 11.74
CA ALA A 290 -2.48 -20.43 10.39
C ALA A 290 -1.08 -20.96 10.06
N THR A 291 -0.77 -21.08 8.77
CA THR A 291 0.52 -21.58 8.26
C THR A 291 1.15 -20.56 7.33
N VAL A 292 2.37 -20.11 7.66
CA VAL A 292 3.17 -19.16 6.88
C VAL A 292 4.53 -19.79 6.60
N THR A 293 4.70 -20.42 5.44
CA THR A 293 5.85 -21.32 5.20
C THR A 293 6.49 -21.18 3.84
N ASN A 294 7.80 -21.41 3.77
CA ASN A 294 8.55 -21.48 2.51
C ASN A 294 8.44 -20.22 1.62
N ASN A 295 8.13 -19.06 2.21
CA ASN A 295 8.16 -17.80 1.48
C ASN A 295 9.63 -17.33 1.34
N VAL A 296 9.95 -16.72 0.20
CA VAL A 296 11.30 -16.26 -0.13
C VAL A 296 11.31 -14.73 -0.20
N PHE A 297 12.19 -14.10 0.56
CA PHE A 297 12.32 -12.66 0.69
C PHE A 297 13.65 -12.18 0.10
N ARG A 298 13.61 -11.11 -0.70
CA ARG A 298 14.79 -10.55 -1.38
C ARG A 298 14.76 -9.03 -1.47
N GLY A 299 15.94 -8.41 -1.49
CA GLY A 299 16.11 -6.99 -1.76
C GLY A 299 15.72 -6.07 -0.60
N ALA A 300 15.19 -4.89 -0.94
CA ALA A 300 14.89 -3.80 0.00
C ALA A 300 13.61 -4.05 0.81
N ILE A 301 13.73 -4.84 1.87
CA ILE A 301 12.63 -5.17 2.80
C ILE A 301 13.07 -4.78 4.21
N GLY A 302 12.27 -3.95 4.87
CA GLY A 302 12.53 -3.48 6.22
C GLY A 302 12.56 -4.61 7.22
N PHE A 303 11.40 -5.27 7.40
CA PHE A 303 11.24 -6.46 8.21
C PHE A 303 10.49 -7.53 7.42
N SER A 304 11.09 -8.71 7.25
CA SER A 304 10.52 -9.77 6.42
C SER A 304 9.27 -10.40 7.01
N ILE A 305 9.29 -10.80 8.29
CA ILE A 305 8.09 -11.30 8.99
C ILE A 305 8.07 -10.75 10.41
N VAL A 306 6.95 -10.15 10.79
CA VAL A 306 6.71 -9.65 12.15
C VAL A 306 5.43 -10.27 12.72
N VAL A 307 5.51 -10.83 13.93
CA VAL A 307 4.38 -11.45 14.63
C VAL A 307 4.11 -10.75 15.96
N ASN A 308 2.90 -10.19 16.13
CA ASN A 308 2.42 -9.62 17.39
C ASN A 308 0.88 -9.52 17.41
N GLY A 309 0.23 -9.89 18.52
CA GLY A 309 -1.22 -9.87 18.65
C GLY A 309 -1.88 -11.07 17.96
N TRP A 310 -1.44 -12.29 18.31
CA TRP A 310 -1.90 -13.53 17.69
C TRP A 310 -2.30 -14.59 18.72
N ALA A 311 -3.35 -15.36 18.45
CA ALA A 311 -3.80 -16.48 19.27
C ALA A 311 -4.12 -17.74 18.44
N GLY A 312 -4.45 -18.86 19.08
CA GLY A 312 -5.11 -19.99 18.42
C GLY A 312 -4.25 -20.88 17.49
N GLY A 313 -2.96 -20.58 17.34
CA GLY A 313 -2.03 -21.46 16.62
C GLY A 313 -1.28 -20.77 15.47
N LEU A 314 0.04 -20.96 15.38
CA LEU A 314 0.83 -20.42 14.26
C LEU A 314 1.97 -21.35 13.88
N THR A 315 2.06 -21.71 12.60
CA THR A 315 3.24 -22.34 12.02
C THR A 315 3.93 -21.34 11.11
N ALA A 316 5.14 -20.90 11.46
CA ALA A 316 5.96 -19.99 10.66
C ALA A 316 7.36 -20.60 10.44
N THR A 317 7.52 -21.38 9.37
CA THR A 317 8.75 -22.19 9.17
C THR A 317 9.21 -22.25 7.71
N GLY A 318 10.51 -22.45 7.49
CA GLY A 318 11.08 -22.57 6.15
C GLY A 318 11.10 -21.27 5.34
N ASN A 319 10.76 -20.13 5.95
CA ASN A 319 10.85 -18.83 5.28
C ASN A 319 12.32 -18.42 5.14
N ASP A 320 12.70 -18.06 3.91
CA ASP A 320 14.07 -17.74 3.53
C ASP A 320 14.26 -16.22 3.35
N VAL A 321 15.06 -15.64 4.23
CA VAL A 321 15.39 -14.20 4.23
C VAL A 321 16.84 -13.93 3.80
N SER A 322 17.54 -14.95 3.29
CA SER A 322 18.97 -14.85 2.91
C SER A 322 19.25 -13.88 1.76
N GLY A 323 18.21 -13.54 0.97
CA GLY A 323 18.32 -12.59 -0.13
C GLY A 323 17.96 -11.15 0.22
N VAL A 324 17.59 -10.86 1.48
CA VAL A 324 17.25 -9.50 1.92
C VAL A 324 18.51 -8.65 2.07
N HIS A 325 18.41 -7.38 1.70
CA HIS A 325 19.54 -6.44 1.77
C HIS A 325 20.00 -6.23 3.21
N ALA A 326 21.31 -6.25 3.44
CA ALA A 326 21.92 -5.99 4.74
C ALA A 326 23.23 -5.19 4.56
N PRO A 327 23.46 -4.11 5.35
CA PRO A 327 22.58 -3.60 6.41
C PRO A 327 21.31 -2.92 5.87
N SER A 328 20.18 -3.04 6.59
CA SER A 328 18.90 -2.44 6.18
C SER A 328 18.95 -0.91 6.01
N ALA A 329 19.89 -0.24 6.69
CA ALA A 329 20.12 1.21 6.65
C ALA A 329 20.59 1.76 5.28
N ASP A 330 20.98 0.89 4.35
CA ASP A 330 21.31 1.29 2.98
C ASP A 330 20.05 1.54 2.13
N THR A 331 18.93 0.91 2.51
CA THR A 331 17.69 0.91 1.71
C THR A 331 16.50 1.55 2.42
N ALA A 332 16.59 1.79 3.73
CA ALA A 332 15.55 2.43 4.51
C ALA A 332 16.13 3.19 5.71
N ASP A 333 15.29 3.93 6.43
CA ASP A 333 15.64 4.61 7.68
C ASP A 333 14.57 4.36 8.76
N ALA A 334 15.01 4.18 10.02
CA ALA A 334 14.15 3.88 11.16
C ALA A 334 14.03 5.05 12.16
N SER A 335 14.52 6.24 11.84
CA SER A 335 14.59 7.38 12.78
C SER A 335 13.23 7.82 13.33
N ARG A 336 12.14 7.47 12.63
CA ARG A 336 10.74 7.75 13.03
C ARG A 336 10.07 6.57 13.74
N CYS A 337 10.75 5.45 13.86
CA CYS A 337 10.24 4.26 14.53
C CYS A 337 10.37 4.34 16.05
N GLY A 338 9.58 3.51 16.74
CA GLY A 338 9.74 3.28 18.18
C GLY A 338 11.06 2.57 18.53
N ALA A 339 11.42 2.64 19.82
CA ALA A 339 12.70 2.13 20.33
C ALA A 339 12.99 0.67 19.95
N GLN A 340 11.97 -0.18 20.04
CA GLN A 340 12.11 -1.61 19.75
C GLN A 340 12.33 -1.88 18.26
N GLN A 341 11.61 -1.17 17.39
CA GLN A 341 11.75 -1.28 15.94
C GLN A 341 13.12 -0.78 15.50
N GLN A 342 13.60 0.36 16.03
CA GLN A 342 14.96 0.86 15.77
C GLN A 342 16.01 -0.17 16.17
N ALA A 343 15.92 -0.73 17.39
CA ALA A 343 16.86 -1.76 17.85
C ALA A 343 16.86 -3.01 16.95
N SER A 344 15.69 -3.40 16.41
CA SER A 344 15.58 -4.56 15.52
C SER A 344 16.15 -4.25 14.13
N PHE A 345 15.91 -3.03 13.64
CA PHE A 345 16.42 -2.53 12.36
C PHE A 345 17.94 -2.41 12.36
N ASP A 346 18.53 -1.82 13.40
CA ASP A 346 19.98 -1.69 13.56
C ASP A 346 20.68 -3.05 13.64
N ALA A 347 20.02 -4.04 14.24
CA ALA A 347 20.48 -5.41 14.29
C ALA A 347 20.17 -6.22 13.01
N SER A 348 19.58 -5.59 11.98
CA SER A 348 19.16 -6.23 10.71
C SER A 348 18.28 -7.48 10.92
N GLN A 349 17.42 -7.45 11.94
CA GLN A 349 16.53 -8.56 12.26
C GLN A 349 15.37 -8.61 11.27
N GLN A 350 15.25 -9.72 10.55
CA GLN A 350 14.24 -9.88 9.50
C GLN A 350 13.03 -10.72 9.94
N LEU A 351 13.21 -11.63 10.89
CA LEU A 351 12.17 -12.50 11.42
C LEU A 351 11.99 -12.15 12.89
N ILE A 352 10.84 -11.61 13.27
CA ILE A 352 10.61 -10.98 14.57
C ILE A 352 9.32 -11.50 15.18
N VAL A 353 9.36 -11.81 16.48
CA VAL A 353 8.17 -12.18 17.25
C VAL A 353 8.18 -11.55 18.64
N TYR A 354 7.09 -10.88 19.00
CA TYR A 354 6.84 -10.49 20.40
C TYR A 354 6.13 -11.64 21.12
N ALA A 355 6.91 -12.52 21.76
CA ALA A 355 6.39 -13.76 22.36
C ALA A 355 5.24 -13.56 23.36
N PRO A 356 5.23 -12.53 24.24
CA PRO A 356 4.10 -12.29 25.13
C PRO A 356 2.79 -11.93 24.42
N GLY A 357 2.86 -11.42 23.18
CA GLY A 357 1.70 -11.13 22.33
C GLY A 357 1.22 -12.31 21.48
N VAL A 358 1.78 -13.51 21.70
CA VAL A 358 1.41 -14.73 20.97
C VAL A 358 0.93 -15.81 21.95
N ALA A 359 -0.32 -16.25 21.78
CA ALA A 359 -0.95 -17.26 22.61
C ALA A 359 -1.27 -18.55 21.83
N GLY A 360 -1.23 -19.69 22.53
CA GLY A 360 -1.53 -21.00 21.94
C GLY A 360 -0.31 -21.71 21.32
N PRO A 361 -0.52 -22.86 20.65
CA PRO A 361 0.57 -23.66 20.10
C PRO A 361 1.28 -22.92 18.96
N SER A 362 2.61 -22.85 18.98
CA SER A 362 3.37 -22.24 17.89
C SER A 362 4.55 -23.11 17.48
N ASN A 363 4.75 -23.20 16.17
CA ASN A 363 5.93 -23.81 15.54
C ASN A 363 6.59 -22.75 14.68
N ILE A 364 7.54 -22.03 15.25
CA ILE A 364 8.22 -20.89 14.63
C ILE A 364 9.69 -21.27 14.44
N GLN A 365 10.24 -21.08 13.24
CA GLN A 365 11.63 -21.40 12.93
C GLN A 365 12.62 -20.62 13.83
N SER A 366 13.78 -21.22 14.07
CA SER A 366 14.76 -20.76 15.08
C SER A 366 15.34 -19.37 14.83
N GLU A 367 15.29 -18.90 13.58
CA GLU A 367 15.81 -17.61 13.15
C GLU A 367 14.94 -16.43 13.58
N PHE A 368 13.70 -16.67 14.04
CA PHE A 368 12.88 -15.62 14.63
C PHE A 368 13.50 -15.08 15.92
N VAL A 369 13.79 -13.79 15.93
CA VAL A 369 14.23 -13.09 17.13
C VAL A 369 13.03 -12.81 18.01
N ARG A 370 13.13 -13.28 19.26
CA ARG A 370 12.17 -12.95 20.32
C ARG A 370 12.54 -11.62 20.92
N ILE A 371 11.77 -10.59 20.61
CA ILE A 371 12.04 -9.23 21.09
C ILE A 371 11.59 -9.08 22.55
N PRO A 372 12.34 -8.31 23.37
CA PRO A 372 12.07 -8.18 24.80
C PRO A 372 10.95 -7.18 25.12
N ASN A 373 10.77 -6.16 24.29
CA ASN A 373 9.76 -5.14 24.48
C ASN A 373 8.67 -5.27 23.41
N ASN A 374 7.46 -4.82 23.75
CA ASN A 374 6.37 -4.74 22.78
C ASN A 374 6.71 -3.71 21.70
N GLY A 375 6.58 -4.09 20.43
CA GLY A 375 6.61 -3.19 19.28
C GLY A 375 5.31 -3.31 18.50
N SER A 376 4.62 -2.19 18.29
CA SER A 376 3.43 -2.09 17.45
C SER A 376 3.62 -1.07 16.32
N ASN A 377 2.79 -1.13 15.28
CA ASN A 377 2.94 -0.31 14.08
C ASN A 377 4.37 -0.36 13.49
N TRP A 378 4.63 -1.42 12.73
CA TRP A 378 5.92 -1.65 12.06
C TRP A 378 6.00 -1.00 10.68
N LEU A 379 5.06 -0.12 10.33
CA LEU A 379 5.03 0.68 9.10
C LEU A 379 5.74 2.02 9.24
N CYS A 380 6.81 2.04 10.03
CA CYS A 380 7.45 3.27 10.49
C CYS A 380 8.73 3.63 9.74
N LEU A 381 9.24 2.74 8.88
CA LEU A 381 10.44 3.03 8.10
C LEU A 381 10.10 4.02 6.99
N THR A 382 11.10 4.82 6.64
CA THR A 382 11.06 5.74 5.51
C THR A 382 12.16 5.38 4.51
N HIS A 383 12.18 6.09 3.38
CA HIS A 383 13.37 6.15 2.52
C HIS A 383 14.61 6.55 3.34
N PRO A 384 15.82 6.14 2.92
CA PRO A 384 17.06 6.55 3.58
C PRO A 384 17.12 8.07 3.78
N LEU A 385 17.25 8.51 5.04
CA LEU A 385 17.40 9.92 5.35
C LEU A 385 18.86 10.35 5.21
N PRO A 386 19.12 11.59 4.77
CA PRO A 386 20.47 12.14 4.71
C PRO A 386 20.99 12.46 6.12
N THR A 387 22.30 12.66 6.24
CA THR A 387 22.92 13.15 7.50
C THR A 387 22.92 14.68 7.60
N GLN A 388 22.71 15.36 6.48
CA GLN A 388 22.61 16.81 6.40
C GLN A 388 21.68 17.23 5.26
N GLN A 389 21.09 18.42 5.36
CA GLN A 389 20.30 19.02 4.28
C GLN A 389 20.60 20.51 4.16
N SER A 390 20.91 20.95 2.93
CA SER A 390 21.20 22.33 2.60
C SER A 390 20.05 23.00 1.86
N TYR A 391 19.88 24.29 2.08
CA TYR A 391 18.86 25.13 1.46
C TYR A 391 19.48 26.40 0.89
N ALA A 392 19.16 26.69 -0.37
CA ALA A 392 19.46 27.99 -0.99
C ALA A 392 18.45 29.05 -0.52
N PRO A 393 18.79 30.35 -0.54
CA PRO A 393 17.87 31.43 -0.16
C PRO A 393 16.51 31.28 -0.87
N GLN A 394 15.42 31.54 -0.14
CA GLN A 394 14.03 31.38 -0.59
C GLN A 394 13.59 29.93 -0.91
N THR A 395 14.30 28.91 -0.42
CA THR A 395 13.89 27.50 -0.62
C THR A 395 13.35 26.81 0.63
N LEU A 396 13.37 27.47 1.80
CA LEU A 396 12.85 26.93 3.05
C LEU A 396 11.90 27.92 3.73
N PHE A 397 10.63 27.52 3.83
CA PHE A 397 9.56 28.21 4.55
C PHE A 397 8.71 27.18 5.27
N VAL A 398 8.66 27.24 6.60
CA VAL A 398 7.95 26.24 7.42
C VAL A 398 7.13 26.96 8.47
N THR A 399 5.82 26.76 8.47
CA THR A 399 4.98 27.25 9.57
C THR A 399 5.08 26.33 10.78
N ALA A 400 4.89 26.85 11.98
CA ALA A 400 4.89 26.01 13.18
C ALA A 400 3.75 24.97 13.16
N GLN A 401 2.68 25.21 12.40
CA GLN A 401 1.62 24.24 12.14
C GLN A 401 2.11 23.04 11.31
N GLN A 402 2.98 23.26 10.31
CA GLN A 402 3.62 22.17 9.55
C GLN A 402 4.62 21.39 10.41
N SER A 403 5.19 22.06 11.40
CA SER A 403 6.04 21.53 12.46
C SER A 403 7.39 20.97 12.03
N THR A 404 7.45 20.06 11.07
CA THR A 404 8.71 19.46 10.60
C THR A 404 9.49 20.42 9.71
N VAL A 405 10.73 20.75 10.09
CA VAL A 405 11.65 21.57 9.28
C VAL A 405 12.55 20.68 8.43
N VAL A 406 13.19 19.70 9.05
CA VAL A 406 14.02 18.71 8.37
C VAL A 406 14.04 17.39 9.16
N ASP A 407 14.06 16.28 8.43
CA ASP A 407 14.37 14.96 8.96
C ASP A 407 15.72 14.49 8.44
N LEU A 408 16.59 14.11 9.36
CA LEU A 408 17.89 13.54 9.10
C LEU A 408 18.00 12.20 9.81
N ARG A 409 18.99 11.41 9.42
CA ARG A 409 19.27 10.14 10.09
C ARG A 409 19.56 10.37 11.59
N GLY A 410 18.70 9.82 12.43
CA GLY A 410 18.74 9.91 13.89
C GLY A 410 18.46 11.30 14.45
N PHE A 411 17.97 12.24 13.63
CA PHE A 411 17.80 13.63 14.06
C PHE A 411 16.62 14.31 13.39
N HIS A 412 15.81 15.04 14.15
CA HIS A 412 14.63 15.73 13.67
C HIS A 412 14.63 17.18 14.13
N VAL A 413 14.35 18.11 13.23
CA VAL A 413 14.22 19.54 13.58
C VAL A 413 12.77 19.95 13.46
N GLN A 414 12.24 20.45 14.57
CA GLN A 414 10.84 20.82 14.72
C GLN A 414 10.71 22.31 15.03
N PHE A 415 9.84 23.00 14.30
CA PHE A 415 9.34 24.31 14.65
C PHE A 415 8.01 24.17 15.41
N GLN A 416 8.00 24.55 16.68
CA GLN A 416 6.92 24.29 17.62
C GLN A 416 5.88 25.39 17.59
N GLY A 417 4.64 25.06 17.97
CA GLY A 417 3.49 25.97 17.92
C GLY A 417 3.65 27.28 18.69
N ASP A 418 4.56 27.33 19.66
CA ASP A 418 4.90 28.52 20.42
C ASP A 418 6.04 29.34 19.80
N GLY A 419 6.55 28.98 18.63
CA GLY A 419 7.65 29.67 17.95
C GLY A 419 9.04 29.25 18.42
N ASN A 420 9.17 28.15 19.16
CA ASN A 420 10.44 27.56 19.52
C ASN A 420 10.94 26.61 18.40
N LEU A 421 12.19 26.74 17.97
CA LEU A 421 12.81 25.82 17.03
C LEU A 421 13.75 24.89 17.79
N VAL A 422 13.56 23.57 17.65
CA VAL A 422 14.23 22.55 18.45
C VAL A 422 14.78 21.44 17.56
N GLY A 423 16.03 21.04 17.82
CA GLY A 423 16.63 19.84 17.24
C GLY A 423 16.62 18.68 18.22
N TYR A 424 16.06 17.55 17.80
CA TYR A 424 15.90 16.33 18.58
C TYR A 424 16.80 15.22 18.05
N ASP A 425 17.57 14.60 18.93
CA ASP A 425 18.13 13.27 18.69
C ASP A 425 17.00 12.25 18.84
N THR A 426 16.75 11.46 17.81
CA THR A 426 15.68 10.46 17.76
C THR A 426 16.20 9.02 17.88
N THR A 427 17.50 8.86 18.13
CA THR A 427 18.17 7.57 18.29
C THR A 427 17.56 6.79 19.45
N GLY A 428 17.24 5.52 19.22
CA GLY A 428 16.58 4.65 20.18
C GLY A 428 15.10 5.00 20.42
N GLY A 429 14.47 5.77 19.52
CA GLY A 429 13.03 6.08 19.57
C GLY A 429 12.60 7.04 20.68
N VAL A 430 13.56 7.64 21.41
CA VAL A 430 13.30 8.66 22.42
C VAL A 430 13.80 10.00 21.90
N TRP A 431 12.87 10.96 21.78
CA TRP A 431 13.19 12.27 21.23
C TRP A 431 13.81 13.14 22.32
N THR A 432 15.13 13.32 22.26
CA THR A 432 15.89 14.08 23.23
C THR A 432 16.33 15.41 22.62
N PRO A 433 15.88 16.56 23.16
CA PRO A 433 16.30 17.85 22.63
C PRO A 433 17.81 18.02 22.82
N ARG A 434 18.52 18.34 21.73
CA ARG A 434 19.96 18.63 21.73
C ARG A 434 20.23 20.13 21.77
N TRP A 435 19.37 20.91 21.11
CA TRP A 435 19.43 22.37 21.11
C TRP A 435 18.03 22.94 20.90
N ALA A 436 17.84 24.20 21.30
CA ALA A 436 16.64 24.97 21.03
C ALA A 436 16.98 26.45 20.90
N THR A 437 16.26 27.20 20.07
CA THR A 437 16.38 28.67 20.00
C THR A 437 15.95 29.33 21.31
N SER A 438 15.20 28.62 22.17
CA SER A 438 14.68 29.11 23.45
C SER A 438 13.80 30.35 23.27
N THR A 439 13.11 30.40 22.13
CA THR A 439 12.17 31.45 21.76
C THR A 439 10.76 31.00 22.09
N SER A 440 9.88 31.94 22.40
CA SER A 440 8.46 31.68 22.58
C SER A 440 7.68 32.96 22.29
N SER A 441 6.58 32.86 21.53
CA SER A 441 5.72 33.98 21.20
C SER A 441 4.25 33.63 21.35
N ALA A 442 3.53 34.48 22.07
CA ALA A 442 2.06 34.39 22.16
C ALA A 442 1.37 34.81 20.84
N ALA A 443 2.10 35.45 19.93
CA ALA A 443 1.57 35.90 18.64
C ALA A 443 1.61 34.80 17.55
N CYS A 444 1.98 33.56 17.91
CA CYS A 444 1.95 32.41 16.99
C CYS A 444 0.53 31.90 16.65
N GLY A 445 -0.51 32.31 17.40
CA GLY A 445 -1.89 31.83 17.23
C GLY A 445 -2.14 30.45 17.85
N GLU A 446 -3.40 30.00 17.86
CA GLU A 446 -3.84 28.81 18.62
C GLU A 446 -3.20 27.48 18.17
N ASP A 447 -2.63 27.42 16.95
CA ASP A 447 -1.94 26.22 16.42
C ASP A 447 -0.58 26.55 15.76
N GLY A 448 0.04 27.67 16.11
CA GLY A 448 1.32 28.09 15.50
C GLY A 448 1.20 28.61 14.06
N ALA A 449 -0.01 28.75 13.51
CA ALA A 449 -0.24 29.13 12.12
C ALA A 449 0.33 30.51 11.74
N SER A 450 0.49 31.41 12.70
CA SER A 450 1.09 32.73 12.49
C SER A 450 2.61 32.74 12.63
N CYS A 451 3.21 31.64 13.08
CA CYS A 451 4.65 31.52 13.23
C CYS A 451 5.27 30.87 11.99
N LEU A 452 6.31 31.53 11.46
CA LEU A 452 6.99 31.14 10.23
C LEU A 452 8.52 31.13 10.44
N LEU A 453 9.14 30.00 10.12
CA LEU A 453 10.57 29.91 9.88
C LEU A 453 10.82 30.20 8.40
N ALA A 454 11.76 31.11 8.11
CA ALA A 454 12.13 31.46 6.75
C ALA A 454 13.65 31.54 6.56
N TRP A 455 14.12 30.95 5.47
CA TRP A 455 15.44 31.24 4.91
C TRP A 455 15.29 32.32 3.83
N GLY A 456 15.48 33.57 4.24
CA GLY A 456 15.19 34.76 3.44
C GLY A 456 16.06 34.91 2.20
N GLY A 457 15.56 35.63 1.19
CA GLY A 457 16.32 35.92 -0.04
C GLY A 457 17.53 36.83 0.14
N ASP A 458 17.61 37.50 1.29
CA ASP A 458 18.77 38.28 1.73
C ASP A 458 19.84 37.40 2.41
N GLY A 459 19.60 36.09 2.54
CA GLY A 459 20.52 35.17 3.20
C GLY A 459 20.47 35.28 4.71
N ASN A 460 19.33 35.67 5.30
CA ASN A 460 19.10 35.63 6.74
C ASN A 460 18.15 34.48 7.13
N PHE A 461 18.50 33.75 8.18
CA PHE A 461 17.64 32.75 8.80
C PHE A 461 16.83 33.40 9.92
N VAL A 462 15.50 33.39 9.80
CA VAL A 462 14.61 34.21 10.63
C VAL A 462 13.39 33.41 11.09
N LEU A 463 12.97 33.64 12.34
CA LEU A 463 11.68 33.19 12.86
C LEU A 463 10.77 34.41 13.04
N TYR A 464 9.57 34.32 12.48
CA TYR A 464 8.53 35.34 12.50
C TYR A 464 7.32 34.86 13.30
N ASP A 465 6.61 35.82 13.90
CA ASP A 465 5.24 35.68 14.38
C ASP A 465 4.33 36.71 13.69
N ALA A 466 3.10 36.89 14.18
CA ALA A 466 2.16 37.87 13.63
C ALA A 466 2.62 39.35 13.78
N ASP A 467 3.50 39.64 14.74
CA ASP A 467 3.99 40.99 15.04
C ASP A 467 5.31 41.30 14.31
N GLY A 468 6.04 40.28 13.84
CA GLY A 468 7.24 40.43 13.01
C GLY A 468 8.33 39.41 13.33
N PRO A 469 9.59 39.68 12.94
CA PRO A 469 10.71 38.81 13.30
C PRO A 469 11.01 38.92 14.79
N PHE A 470 11.10 37.78 15.48
CA PHE A 470 11.49 37.72 16.90
C PHE A 470 12.84 37.01 17.11
N TYR A 471 13.38 36.36 16.08
CA TYR A 471 14.71 35.73 16.09
C TYR A 471 15.33 35.84 14.70
N ASP A 472 16.62 36.16 14.62
CA ASP A 472 17.36 36.13 13.36
C ASP A 472 18.85 35.79 13.55
N SER A 473 19.46 35.23 12.51
CA SER A 473 20.87 34.82 12.52
C SER A 473 21.89 35.97 12.33
N GLY A 474 21.45 37.18 11.96
CA GLY A 474 22.35 38.30 11.67
C GLY A 474 23.21 38.12 10.40
N THR A 475 22.78 37.26 9.48
CA THR A 475 23.55 36.89 8.27
C THR A 475 23.10 37.59 6.99
N SER A 476 22.13 38.50 7.10
CA SER A 476 21.59 39.30 5.98
C SER A 476 22.70 39.96 5.15
N GLY A 477 22.59 39.83 3.83
CA GLY A 477 23.52 40.32 2.83
C GLY A 477 24.79 39.48 2.66
N ARG A 478 24.98 38.40 3.42
CA ARG A 478 26.18 37.56 3.38
C ARG A 478 25.89 36.06 3.24
N GLY A 479 24.82 35.56 3.85
CA GLY A 479 24.48 34.14 3.82
C GLY A 479 24.05 33.66 2.43
N VAL A 480 24.52 32.48 2.02
CA VAL A 480 24.18 31.88 0.72
C VAL A 480 23.72 30.43 0.82
N GLU A 481 24.00 29.75 1.93
CA GLU A 481 23.55 28.38 2.18
C GLU A 481 23.26 28.20 3.67
N LEU A 482 22.09 27.63 3.97
CA LEU A 482 21.68 27.18 5.30
C LEU A 482 21.74 25.66 5.32
N THR A 483 22.49 25.07 6.24
CA THR A 483 22.62 23.62 6.35
C THR A 483 22.24 23.15 7.74
N PHE A 484 21.40 22.12 7.81
CA PHE A 484 21.11 21.36 9.02
C PHE A 484 21.90 20.07 9.03
N PHE A 485 22.44 19.68 10.19
CA PHE A 485 23.22 18.47 10.40
C PHE A 485 22.60 17.63 11.53
N ASN A 486 22.84 16.32 11.47
CA ASN A 486 22.48 15.40 12.54
C ASN A 486 23.54 15.30 13.64
N VAL A 487 24.54 16.19 13.62
CA VAL A 487 25.63 16.33 14.60
C VAL A 487 25.97 17.80 14.78
N ALA A 488 26.59 18.18 15.89
CA ALA A 488 27.09 19.55 16.10
C ALA A 488 28.24 19.90 15.11
N PRO A 489 28.28 21.13 14.55
CA PRO A 489 27.28 22.19 14.67
C PRO A 489 25.98 21.80 13.94
N TRP A 490 24.84 21.91 14.62
CA TRP A 490 23.56 21.38 14.14
C TRP A 490 22.96 22.19 13.01
N VAL A 491 23.25 23.49 12.99
CA VAL A 491 22.82 24.40 11.94
C VAL A 491 23.98 25.32 11.62
N THR A 492 24.24 25.57 10.35
CA THR A 492 25.22 26.56 9.90
C THR A 492 24.65 27.42 8.79
N VAL A 493 25.07 28.68 8.75
CA VAL A 493 24.95 29.54 7.57
C VAL A 493 26.35 29.83 7.05
N THR A 494 26.58 29.58 5.76
CA THR A 494 27.84 29.90 5.08
C THR A 494 27.69 31.08 4.13
N ASP A 495 28.80 31.77 3.88
CA ASP A 495 28.88 32.83 2.86
C ASP A 495 29.33 32.30 1.49
N ALA A 496 29.42 33.20 0.49
CA ALA A 496 29.83 32.84 -0.87
C ALA A 496 31.26 32.27 -0.97
N GLY A 497 32.10 32.48 0.04
CA GLY A 497 33.43 31.88 0.14
C GLY A 497 33.42 30.49 0.79
N GLY A 498 32.28 30.02 1.29
CA GLY A 498 32.12 28.79 2.06
C GLY A 498 32.51 28.93 3.54
N GLU A 499 32.71 30.15 4.04
CA GLU A 499 33.02 30.39 5.46
C GLU A 499 31.74 30.32 6.28
N VAL A 500 31.77 29.60 7.41
CA VAL A 500 30.65 29.57 8.38
C VAL A 500 30.58 30.92 9.09
N ILE A 501 29.52 31.67 8.83
CA ILE A 501 29.31 33.03 9.39
C ILE A 501 28.31 33.05 10.55
N TRP A 502 27.62 31.94 10.79
CA TRP A 502 26.73 31.71 11.93
C TRP A 502 26.51 30.20 12.14
N SER A 503 26.39 29.75 13.39
CA SER A 503 26.09 28.35 13.74
C SER A 503 25.24 28.22 15.00
N ILE A 504 24.59 27.05 15.14
CA ILE A 504 24.05 26.52 16.40
C ILE A 504 24.88 25.29 16.78
N GLU A 505 25.45 25.30 17.99
CA GLU A 505 26.34 24.26 18.52
C GLU A 505 25.62 23.15 19.31
#